data_AF-A0A7W8ILM9-F1
#
_entry.id   AF-A0A7W8ILM9-F1
#
_cell.length_a   1.000
_cell.length_b   1.000
_cell.length_c   1.000
_cell.angle_alpha   90.00
_cell.angle_beta   90.00
_cell.angle_gamma   90.00
#
_symmetry.space_group_name_H-M   'P 1'
#
loop_
_entity.id
_entity.type
_entity.pdbx_description
1 polymer ?
#
loop_
_entity_poly.entity_id
_entity_poly.type
_entity_poly.pdbx_seq_one_letter_code
_entity_poly.pdbx_strand_id
1 'polypeptide(L)'
;MDLDFEHRLLMPDGDIRYLHVVAHAGNHGPGIREYIGIVSDITDRKRAEDERQALASALQQSNARLEEAQRLAHIGHYEWNLIENRVTYSDELCRIYAIPPRKALLTQR
;
A
#
# COMPACT_ATOMS: atom_id res chain seq x y z
N MET A 1 -28.08 -9.50 -16.91
CA MET A 1 -26.98 -10.17 -16.18
C MET A 1 -25.75 -9.40 -16.54
N ASP A 2 -25.05 -8.91 -15.53
CA ASP A 2 -23.85 -8.12 -15.70
C ASP A 2 -22.65 -9.01 -15.40
N LEU A 3 -21.59 -8.83 -16.18
CA LEU A 3 -20.30 -9.48 -16.00
C LEU A 3 -19.33 -8.42 -15.53
N ASP A 4 -18.69 -8.66 -14.39
CA ASP A 4 -17.60 -7.83 -13.88
C ASP A 4 -16.56 -8.78 -13.27
N PHE A 5 -15.40 -8.88 -13.93
CA PHE A 5 -14.30 -9.70 -13.44
C PHE A 5 -12.95 -9.26 -13.98
N GLU A 6 -11.90 -9.55 -13.21
CA GLU A 6 -10.52 -9.46 -13.66
C GLU A 6 -10.01 -10.84 -14.08
N HIS A 7 -9.25 -10.92 -15.17
CA HIS A 7 -8.61 -12.15 -15.62
C HIS A 7 -7.12 -11.93 -15.93
N ARG A 8 -6.31 -12.95 -15.65
CA ARG A 8 -4.88 -12.94 -15.94
C ARG A 8 -4.61 -13.77 -17.19
N LEU A 9 -3.97 -13.17 -18.18
CA LEU A 9 -3.57 -13.80 -19.43
C LEU A 9 -2.05 -13.95 -19.49
N LEU A 10 -1.60 -15.09 -19.99
CA LEU A 10 -0.22 -15.30 -20.42
C LEU A 10 -0.14 -15.05 -21.92
N MET A 11 0.67 -14.08 -22.32
CA MET A 11 0.88 -13.72 -23.71
C MET A 11 1.87 -14.69 -24.38
N PRO A 12 1.88 -14.79 -25.73
CA PRO A 12 2.81 -15.69 -26.44
C PRO A 12 4.30 -15.37 -26.23
N ASP A 13 4.63 -14.13 -25.91
CA ASP A 13 5.99 -13.67 -25.54
C ASP A 13 6.38 -14.01 -24.09
N GLY A 14 5.45 -14.56 -23.30
CA GLY A 14 5.63 -14.91 -21.90
C GLY A 14 5.21 -13.83 -20.92
N ASP A 15 4.81 -12.64 -21.39
CA ASP A 15 4.37 -11.56 -20.51
C ASP A 15 2.99 -11.85 -19.92
N ILE A 16 2.80 -11.42 -18.68
CA ILE A 16 1.50 -11.50 -18.01
C ILE A 16 0.76 -10.18 -18.20
N ARG A 17 -0.50 -10.29 -18.67
CA ARG A 17 -1.45 -9.17 -18.71
C ARG A 17 -2.66 -9.42 -17.83
N TYR A 18 -3.17 -8.35 -17.25
CA TYR A 18 -4.40 -8.37 -16.47
C TYR A 18 -5.47 -7.62 -17.27
N LEU A 19 -6.61 -8.25 -17.49
CA LEU A 19 -7.76 -7.65 -18.14
C LEU A 19 -8.88 -7.47 -17.13
N HIS A 20 -9.59 -6.36 -17.23
CA HIS A 20 -10.84 -6.13 -16.54
C HIS A 20 -11.97 -6.10 -17.56
N VAL A 21 -12.94 -6.99 -17.38
CA VAL A 21 -14.07 -7.14 -18.29
C VAL A 21 -15.32 -6.69 -17.56
N VAL A 22 -15.98 -5.67 -18.11
CA VAL A 22 -17.30 -5.23 -17.66
C VAL A 22 -18.26 -5.33 -18.83
N ALA A 23 -19.31 -6.11 -18.72
CA ALA A 23 -20.31 -6.27 -19.78
C ALA A 23 -21.73 -6.33 -19.23
N HIS A 24 -22.67 -5.74 -19.97
CA HIS A 24 -24.08 -5.72 -19.64
C HIS A 24 -24.87 -6.47 -20.71
N ALA A 25 -25.86 -7.25 -20.27
CA ALA A 25 -26.79 -7.91 -21.20
C ALA A 25 -27.78 -6.89 -21.79
N GLY A 26 -27.74 -6.70 -23.10
CA GLY A 26 -28.78 -6.04 -23.88
C GLY A 26 -29.85 -7.05 -24.36
N ASN A 27 -31.09 -6.58 -24.46
CA ASN A 27 -32.16 -7.33 -25.11
C ASN A 27 -32.29 -6.84 -26.57
N HIS A 28 -32.04 -7.71 -27.53
CA HIS A 28 -32.29 -7.44 -28.94
C HIS A 28 -33.36 -8.40 -29.47
N GLY A 29 -34.62 -7.97 -29.46
CA GLY A 29 -35.75 -8.77 -29.95
C GLY A 29 -36.04 -10.06 -29.15
N PRO A 30 -37.09 -10.81 -29.53
CA PRO A 30 -37.48 -12.01 -28.82
C PRO A 30 -36.47 -13.15 -29.05
N GLY A 31 -35.67 -13.45 -28.02
CA GLY A 31 -34.82 -14.66 -27.95
C GLY A 31 -33.32 -14.46 -28.09
N ILE A 32 -32.84 -13.27 -28.45
CA ILE A 32 -31.40 -12.97 -28.55
C ILE A 32 -30.97 -12.13 -27.34
N ARG A 33 -30.10 -12.69 -26.50
CA ARG A 33 -29.36 -11.95 -25.48
C ARG A 33 -28.03 -11.50 -26.07
N GLU A 34 -27.86 -10.20 -26.24
CA GLU A 34 -26.60 -9.59 -26.65
C GLU A 34 -25.86 -9.12 -25.39
N TYR A 35 -24.52 -9.18 -25.39
CA TYR A 35 -23.71 -8.59 -24.33
C TYR A 35 -22.86 -7.48 -24.92
N ILE A 36 -22.99 -6.27 -24.37
CA ILE A 36 -22.16 -5.12 -24.73
C ILE A 36 -21.24 -4.86 -23.55
N GLY A 37 -19.93 -4.83 -23.80
CA GLY A 37 -18.96 -4.66 -22.73
C GLY A 37 -17.65 -4.05 -23.19
N ILE A 38 -16.84 -3.67 -22.20
CA ILE A 38 -15.52 -3.10 -22.36
C ILE A 38 -14.52 -4.09 -21.76
N VAL A 39 -13.41 -4.27 -22.47
CA VAL A 39 -12.24 -5.00 -21.99
C VAL A 39 -11.11 -4.01 -21.85
N SER A 40 -10.68 -3.77 -20.62
CA SER A 40 -9.61 -2.83 -20.29
C SER A 40 -8.37 -3.61 -19.87
N ASP A 41 -7.21 -3.29 -20.46
CA ASP A 41 -5.93 -3.76 -19.95
C ASP A 41 -5.58 -2.97 -18.68
N ILE A 42 -5.45 -3.68 -17.56
CA ILE A 42 -5.17 -3.15 -16.22
C ILE A 42 -3.79 -3.60 -15.72
N THR A 43 -2.93 -4.10 -16.61
CA THR A 43 -1.61 -4.65 -16.25
C THR A 43 -0.75 -3.62 -15.49
N ASP A 44 -0.66 -2.40 -16.00
CA ASP A 44 0.14 -1.34 -15.38
C ASP A 44 -0.37 -0.98 -13.98
N ARG A 45 -1.71 -0.93 -13.81
CA ARG A 45 -2.33 -0.69 -12.51
C ARG A 45 -2.00 -1.80 -11.51
N LYS A 46 -2.05 -3.06 -11.93
CA LYS A 46 -1.74 -4.20 -11.06
C LYS A 46 -0.27 -4.22 -10.68
N ARG A 47 0.65 -3.95 -11.63
CA ARG A 47 2.09 -3.84 -11.37
C ARG A 47 2.40 -2.72 -10.36
N ALA A 48 1.81 -1.54 -10.54
CA ALA A 48 2.00 -0.43 -9.62
C ALA A 48 1.50 -0.77 -8.19
N GLU A 49 0.37 -1.48 -8.08
CA GLU A 49 -0.15 -1.90 -6.77
C GLU A 49 0.73 -2.97 -6.12
N ASP A 50 1.21 -3.96 -6.88
CA ASP A 50 2.11 -4.99 -6.39
C ASP A 50 3.46 -4.39 -5.93
N GLU A 51 4.01 -3.45 -6.70
CA GLU A 51 5.21 -2.69 -6.33
C GLU A 51 5.01 -1.90 -5.03
N ARG A 52 3.88 -1.18 -4.92
CA ARG A 52 3.53 -0.42 -3.72
C ARG A 52 3.44 -1.34 -2.49
N GLN A 53 2.82 -2.51 -2.65
CA GLN A 53 2.68 -3.49 -1.57
C GLN A 53 4.03 -4.10 -1.17
N ALA A 54 4.91 -4.38 -2.14
CA ALA A 54 6.26 -4.86 -1.89
C ALA A 54 7.10 -3.81 -1.13
N LEU A 55 7.05 -2.55 -1.55
CA LEU A 55 7.74 -1.45 -0.87
C LEU A 55 7.23 -1.23 0.56
N ALA A 56 5.91 -1.26 0.77
CA ALA A 56 5.32 -1.14 2.10
C ALA A 56 5.78 -2.27 3.04
N SER A 57 5.83 -3.50 2.52
CA SER A 57 6.30 -4.66 3.28
C SER A 57 7.79 -4.55 3.63
N ALA A 58 8.61 -4.07 2.69
CA ALA A 58 10.04 -3.85 2.91
C ALA A 58 10.30 -2.76 3.95
N LEU A 59 9.57 -1.64 3.89
CA LEU A 59 9.63 -0.57 4.88
C LEU A 59 9.25 -1.07 6.28
N GLN A 60 8.16 -1.84 6.38
CA GLN A 60 7.72 -2.41 7.66
C GLN A 60 8.80 -3.33 8.26
N GLN A 61 9.43 -4.19 7.45
CA GLN A 61 10.51 -5.06 7.91
C GLN A 61 11.75 -4.27 8.34
N SER A 62 12.12 -3.24 7.58
CA SER A 62 13.25 -2.37 7.91
C SER A 62 13.03 -1.65 9.24
N ASN A 63 11.84 -1.09 9.44
CA ASN A 63 11.48 -0.42 10.70
C ASN A 63 11.50 -1.39 11.88
N ALA A 64 10.94 -2.59 11.73
CA ALA A 64 10.94 -3.59 12.79
C ALA A 64 12.38 -3.99 13.20
N ARG A 65 13.29 -4.18 12.23
CA ARG A 65 14.70 -4.46 12.49
C ARG A 65 15.41 -3.29 13.17
N LEU A 66 15.13 -2.06 12.74
CA LEU A 66 15.72 -0.87 13.35
C LEU A 66 15.26 -0.71 14.81
N GLU A 67 13.97 -0.88 15.08
CA GLU A 67 13.43 -0.83 16.43
C GLU A 67 14.03 -1.92 17.32
N GLU A 68 14.22 -3.13 16.79
CA GLU A 68 14.87 -4.23 17.51
C GLU A 68 16.33 -3.91 17.82
N ALA A 69 17.10 -3.42 16.85
CA ALA A 69 18.49 -3.01 17.05
C ALA A 69 18.60 -1.89 18.09
N GLN A 70 17.71 -0.90 18.04
CA GLN A 70 17.63 0.18 19.03
C GLN A 70 17.36 -0.36 20.44
N ARG A 71 16.39 -1.26 20.59
CA ARG A 71 16.08 -1.95 21.85
C ARG A 71 17.28 -2.72 22.41
N LEU A 72 17.92 -3.53 21.57
CA LEU A 72 19.05 -4.38 22.00
C LEU A 72 20.28 -3.55 22.38
N ALA A 73 20.52 -2.44 21.68
CA ALA A 73 21.64 -1.55 21.95
C ALA A 73 21.34 -0.49 23.03
N HIS A 74 20.10 -0.40 23.52
CA HIS A 74 19.60 0.68 24.37
C HIS A 74 19.94 2.07 23.81
N ILE A 75 19.71 2.24 22.50
CA ILE A 75 19.94 3.50 21.80
C ILE A 75 18.59 4.02 21.28
N GLY A 76 18.28 5.26 21.63
CA GLY A 76 17.14 6.00 21.11
C GLY A 76 17.58 7.14 20.20
N HIS A 77 16.67 7.61 19.36
CA HIS A 77 16.84 8.83 18.58
C HIS A 77 15.65 9.78 18.76
N TYR A 78 15.84 11.02 18.35
CA TYR A 78 14.81 12.02 18.20
C TYR A 78 15.01 12.77 16.88
N GLU A 79 13.92 13.24 16.28
CA GLU A 79 13.98 14.10 15.11
C GLU A 79 13.23 15.40 15.42
N TRP A 80 13.79 16.52 15.00
CA TRP A 80 13.14 17.82 15.16
C TRP A 80 12.80 18.41 13.80
N ASN A 81 11.52 18.48 13.50
CA ASN A 81 11.00 19.28 12.40
C ASN A 81 10.93 20.75 12.85
N LEU A 82 11.88 21.57 12.37
CA LEU A 82 11.99 22.99 12.71
C LEU A 82 10.86 23.85 12.11
N ILE A 83 10.29 23.43 10.97
CA ILE A 83 9.22 24.16 10.27
C ILE A 83 7.91 24.01 11.06
N GLU A 84 7.59 22.78 11.45
CA GLU A 84 6.37 22.46 12.20
C GLU A 84 6.57 22.55 13.72
N ASN A 85 7.77 22.93 14.15
CA ASN A 85 8.24 22.94 15.54
C ASN A 85 7.81 21.69 16.34
N ARG A 86 8.00 20.52 15.73
CA ARG A 86 7.60 19.23 16.31
C ARG A 86 8.82 18.34 16.50
N VAL A 87 8.94 17.78 17.69
CA VAL A 87 9.93 16.74 18.00
C VAL A 87 9.23 15.39 18.04
N THR A 88 9.80 14.41 17.32
CA THR A 88 9.42 13.00 17.40
C THR A 88 10.53 12.24 18.10
N TYR A 89 10.14 11.23 18.87
CA TYR A 89 11.05 10.39 19.64
C TYR A 89 10.85 8.95 19.21
N SER A 90 11.94 8.20 19.14
CA SER A 90 11.88 6.74 19.01
C SER A 90 11.24 6.10 20.25
N ASP A 91 10.59 4.96 20.05
CA ASP A 91 10.01 4.16 21.15
C ASP A 91 11.06 3.79 22.21
N GLU A 92 12.30 3.54 21.80
CA GLU A 92 13.37 3.22 22.75
C GLU A 92 13.80 4.42 23.58
N LEU A 93 13.90 5.60 22.98
CA LEU A 93 14.15 6.83 23.75
C LEU A 93 13.03 7.07 24.77
N CYS A 94 11.77 6.87 24.37
CA CYS A 94 10.64 6.94 25.29
C CYS A 94 10.77 5.92 26.43
N ARG A 95 11.20 4.68 26.16
CA ARG A 95 11.45 3.67 27.20
C ARG A 95 12.59 4.05 28.15
N ILE A 96 13.74 4.48 27.63
CA ILE A 96 14.92 4.88 28.42
C ILE A 96 14.57 6.00 29.41
N TYR A 97 13.83 7.00 28.95
CA TYR A 97 13.46 8.17 29.76
C TYR A 97 12.10 8.04 30.45
N ALA A 98 11.45 6.88 30.36
CA ALA A 98 10.11 6.62 30.90
C ALA A 98 9.05 7.68 30.46
N ILE A 99 9.15 8.15 29.22
CA ILE A 99 8.23 9.13 28.61
C ILE A 99 7.15 8.36 27.85
N PRO A 100 5.85 8.72 27.98
CA PRO A 100 4.79 8.05 27.23
C PRO A 100 4.95 8.26 25.71
N PRO A 101 4.83 7.19 24.88
CA PRO A 101 5.13 7.20 23.44
C PRO A 101 4.18 8.05 22.57
N ARG A 102 3.20 8.73 23.18
CA ARG A 102 2.15 9.50 22.48
C ARG A 102 2.05 10.95 22.94
N LYS A 103 3.13 11.55 23.40
CA LYS A 103 3.22 13.01 23.47
C LYS A 103 4.36 13.47 22.57
N ALA A 104 3.99 13.95 21.38
CA ALA A 104 4.71 15.05 20.77
C ALA A 104 4.64 16.20 21.77
N LEU A 105 5.61 16.25 22.68
CA LEU A 105 5.74 17.37 23.60
C LEU A 105 6.18 18.54 22.74
N LEU A 106 5.21 19.39 22.37
CA LEU A 106 5.48 20.74 21.90
C LEU A 106 6.40 21.36 22.92
N THR A 107 7.65 21.61 22.53
CA THR A 107 8.61 22.27 23.40
C THR A 107 8.11 23.70 23.59
N GLN A 108 7.42 23.97 24.70
CA GLN A 108 7.27 25.34 25.16
C GLN A 108 8.63 25.80 25.68
N ARG A 109 9.06 26.94 25.14
CA ARG A 109 10.22 27.71 25.57
C ARG A 109 10.11 28.12 27.03
#